data_AF-A0A7Y8X325-F1
#
_entry.id   AF-A0A7Y8X325-F1
#
_cell.length_a   1.000
_cell.length_b   1.000
_cell.length_c   1.000
_cell.angle_alpha   90.00
_cell.angle_beta   90.00
_cell.angle_gamma   90.00
#
_symmetry.space_group_name_H-M   'P 1'
#
loop_
_entity.id
_entity.type
_entity.pdbx_description
1 polymer ?
#
loop_
_entity_poly.entity_id
_entity_poly.type
_entity_poly.pdbx_seq_one_letter_code
_entity_poly.pdbx_strand_id
1 'polypeptide(L)'
;MRHYHDSPPPPESASAVSPDRRRFARRSALAVAAAVLAPTALAGWVLVELTTGAGADDARPPRIVMPAADAANASLTPSASPAPSASPRTTPGTATGNALAGKTVVIDPGHNTGNFKHTTEINKKVDIGTTTKECDATGTTTNSGYKEAEFTLDVARRLRPALEAEGLKVVFTHDGERPWGPCIDERARIGNEAKADAVVSIHADGVSEGSRGYHIILPAKVKGGAADTAAIVGPSRTLGERIAGNLARTTGSAPANYLGGGTGLVVRDDLGGLNLSTQPKVFVECGNMRDSKDAALLTSPQWRQKAAQGIADGIVGFLGG
;
A
#
# COMPACT_ATOMS: atom_id res chain seq x y z
N MET A 1 12.04 -78.77 18.40
CA MET A 1 13.49 -78.43 18.30
C MET A 1 13.59 -77.00 17.79
N ARG A 2 14.47 -76.18 18.40
CA ARG A 2 14.91 -74.82 17.98
C ARG A 2 13.81 -73.83 17.56
N HIS A 3 13.40 -72.98 18.50
CA HIS A 3 12.82 -71.68 18.18
C HIS A 3 13.87 -70.82 17.46
N TYR A 4 13.47 -70.10 16.41
CA TYR A 4 14.21 -68.98 15.85
C TYR A 4 13.55 -67.69 16.33
N HIS A 5 14.32 -66.80 16.94
CA HIS A 5 13.87 -65.44 17.26
C HIS A 5 14.07 -64.56 16.03
N ASP A 6 12.96 -64.10 15.43
CA ASP A 6 13.00 -62.93 14.56
C ASP A 6 13.09 -61.66 15.43
N SER A 7 14.24 -60.99 15.35
CA SER A 7 14.44 -59.65 15.90
C SER A 7 14.56 -58.67 14.73
N PRO A 8 13.73 -57.61 14.65
CA PRO A 8 13.85 -56.63 13.58
C PRO A 8 15.18 -55.85 13.67
N PRO A 9 15.72 -55.37 12.54
CA PRO A 9 16.97 -54.61 12.53
C PRO A 9 16.84 -53.28 13.27
N PRO A 10 17.94 -52.75 13.86
CA PRO A 10 17.93 -51.46 14.55
C PRO A 10 17.72 -50.30 13.55
N PRO A 11 17.12 -49.17 13.99
CA PRO A 11 16.88 -48.02 13.14
C PRO A 11 18.19 -47.31 12.74
N GLU A 12 18.31 -46.92 11.47
CA GLU A 12 19.43 -46.10 11.01
C GLU A 12 19.43 -44.73 11.68
N SER A 13 20.60 -44.35 12.19
CA SER A 13 20.82 -43.08 12.90
C SER A 13 20.80 -41.89 11.95
N ALA A 14 19.96 -40.90 12.24
CA ALA A 14 19.91 -39.64 11.51
C ALA A 14 21.28 -38.94 11.47
N SER A 15 21.83 -38.74 10.27
CA SER A 15 23.00 -37.90 10.04
C SER A 15 22.58 -36.56 9.45
N ALA A 16 22.69 -35.50 10.25
CA ALA A 16 22.35 -34.15 9.83
C ALA A 16 23.38 -33.62 8.81
N VAL A 17 22.97 -33.42 7.56
CA VAL A 17 23.80 -32.77 6.53
C VAL A 17 23.68 -31.25 6.67
N SER A 18 24.67 -30.64 7.33
CA SER A 18 24.90 -29.20 7.25
C SER A 18 25.39 -28.80 5.86
N PRO A 19 24.77 -27.84 5.15
CA PRO A 19 25.31 -27.32 3.91
C PRO A 19 26.58 -26.48 4.15
N ASP A 20 27.65 -26.84 3.45
CA ASP A 20 29.00 -26.32 3.66
C ASP A 20 29.17 -24.84 3.23
N ARG A 21 29.42 -23.96 4.21
CA ARG A 21 29.95 -22.61 3.98
C ARG A 21 31.44 -22.67 3.62
N ARG A 22 31.79 -22.82 2.32
CA ARG A 22 33.14 -22.49 1.78
C ARG A 22 33.23 -22.47 0.23
N ARG A 23 32.66 -21.46 -0.44
CA ARG A 23 33.04 -21.11 -1.83
C ARG A 23 33.11 -19.60 -2.12
N PHE A 24 33.90 -18.87 -1.34
CA PHE A 24 34.38 -17.53 -1.71
C PHE A 24 35.77 -17.27 -1.14
N ALA A 25 36.82 -17.46 -1.95
CA ALA A 25 38.15 -16.88 -1.73
C ALA A 25 39.07 -17.00 -2.98
N ARG A 26 39.51 -15.83 -3.48
CA ARG A 26 40.80 -15.57 -4.18
C ARG A 26 41.04 -16.13 -5.60
N ARG A 27 40.84 -15.26 -6.60
CA ARG A 27 41.92 -14.63 -7.38
C ARG A 27 41.58 -13.13 -7.53
N SER A 28 42.31 -12.24 -6.84
CA SER A 28 43.34 -11.35 -7.44
C SER A 28 42.71 -10.29 -8.38
N ALA A 29 42.31 -9.09 -7.91
CA ALA A 29 43.12 -7.95 -7.44
C ALA A 29 43.88 -7.20 -8.56
N LEU A 30 43.31 -6.07 -9.02
CA LEU A 30 43.97 -4.79 -9.36
C LEU A 30 43.02 -3.89 -10.19
N ALA A 31 42.58 -2.76 -9.61
CA ALA A 31 42.31 -1.46 -10.26
C ALA A 31 41.55 -0.53 -9.30
N VAL A 32 42.27 0.34 -8.60
CA VAL A 32 41.69 1.55 -7.97
C VAL A 32 42.39 2.75 -8.61
N ALA A 33 41.64 3.55 -9.34
CA ALA A 33 42.01 4.90 -9.74
C ALA A 33 40.72 5.72 -9.89
N ALA A 34 40.72 6.93 -9.32
CA ALA A 34 39.54 7.77 -9.20
C ALA A 34 39.35 8.71 -10.40
N ALA A 35 38.12 9.18 -10.59
CA ALA A 35 37.84 10.44 -11.29
C ALA A 35 36.59 11.10 -10.69
N VAL A 36 36.72 12.37 -10.31
CA VAL A 36 35.64 13.27 -9.88
C VAL A 36 35.72 14.51 -10.78
N LEU A 37 34.57 15.21 -10.96
CA LEU A 37 34.34 16.49 -11.68
C LEU A 37 33.77 16.39 -13.13
N ALA A 38 32.43 16.45 -13.24
CA ALA A 38 31.60 17.53 -13.86
C ALA A 38 32.13 18.40 -15.04
N PRO A 39 31.26 19.14 -15.82
CA PRO A 39 29.83 18.98 -16.16
C PRO A 39 29.46 19.34 -17.66
N THR A 40 28.15 19.50 -17.94
CA THR A 40 27.49 20.24 -19.07
C THR A 40 27.40 19.65 -20.50
N ALA A 41 26.15 19.30 -20.89
CA ALA A 41 25.43 19.52 -22.16
C ALA A 41 24.12 18.70 -22.05
N LEU A 42 22.90 19.22 -22.26
CA LEU A 42 22.41 19.99 -23.39
C LEU A 42 21.37 21.04 -22.95
N ALA A 43 21.45 22.24 -23.51
CA ALA A 43 20.36 23.20 -23.59
C ALA A 43 20.25 23.68 -25.04
N GLY A 44 19.03 23.85 -25.55
CA GLY A 44 18.80 24.42 -26.88
C GLY A 44 17.45 24.02 -27.47
N TRP A 45 16.77 25.00 -28.07
CA TRP A 45 15.45 24.99 -28.73
C TRP A 45 14.24 25.29 -27.82
N VAL A 46 13.46 26.38 -28.02
CA VAL A 46 13.63 27.62 -28.83
C VAL A 46 12.89 28.74 -28.08
N LEU A 47 13.46 29.95 -28.02
CA LEU A 47 12.67 31.18 -27.87
C LEU A 47 13.40 32.36 -28.52
N VAL A 48 12.69 33.05 -29.42
CA VAL A 48 12.69 34.50 -29.72
C VAL A 48 12.31 34.69 -31.19
N GLU A 49 11.19 35.36 -31.42
CA GLU A 49 11.13 36.39 -32.45
C GLU A 49 10.12 37.46 -32.01
N LEU A 50 10.51 38.74 -32.13
CA LEU A 50 9.71 39.90 -31.76
C LEU A 50 9.71 40.91 -32.91
N THR A 51 8.50 41.35 -33.27
CA THR A 51 8.18 42.68 -33.84
C THR A 51 8.82 43.09 -35.17
N THR A 52 8.13 42.73 -36.28
CA THR A 52 7.74 43.61 -37.43
C THR A 52 6.49 42.99 -38.10
N GLY A 53 5.68 43.68 -38.93
CA GLY A 53 5.63 45.12 -39.19
C GLY A 53 4.67 45.51 -40.34
N ALA A 54 3.39 45.79 -40.03
CA ALA A 54 2.32 46.33 -40.91
C ALA A 54 1.76 45.44 -42.04
N GLY A 55 0.46 45.62 -42.33
CA GLY A 55 -0.28 44.96 -43.42
C GLY A 55 -1.73 44.65 -43.03
N ALA A 56 -2.69 45.40 -43.58
CA ALA A 56 -4.12 45.22 -43.31
C ALA A 56 -4.78 44.27 -44.33
N ASP A 57 -5.89 43.64 -43.97
CA ASP A 57 -7.09 43.62 -44.81
C ASP A 57 -8.35 43.18 -44.03
N ASP A 58 -9.48 43.79 -44.40
CA ASP A 58 -10.81 43.53 -43.84
C ASP A 58 -11.47 42.29 -44.47
N ALA A 59 -12.07 41.42 -43.64
CA ALA A 59 -13.42 40.85 -43.87
C ALA A 59 -13.73 39.66 -42.92
N ARG A 60 -14.84 39.77 -42.16
CA ARG A 60 -15.95 38.78 -42.05
C ARG A 60 -16.59 38.67 -40.64
N PRO A 61 -17.90 38.94 -40.51
CA PRO A 61 -18.77 38.46 -39.42
C PRO A 61 -19.67 37.28 -39.91
N PRO A 62 -20.59 36.70 -39.10
CA PRO A 62 -20.92 37.01 -37.71
C PRO A 62 -20.80 35.84 -36.71
N ARG A 63 -20.94 36.16 -35.42
CA ARG A 63 -21.07 35.21 -34.30
C ARG A 63 -22.50 34.71 -34.16
N ILE A 64 -22.66 33.48 -33.69
CA ILE A 64 -23.95 32.90 -33.28
C ILE A 64 -24.29 33.38 -31.86
N VAL A 65 -25.54 33.80 -31.66
CA VAL A 65 -26.10 34.21 -30.37
C VAL A 65 -26.88 33.04 -29.76
N MET A 66 -26.66 32.76 -28.47
CA MET A 66 -27.53 31.89 -27.68
C MET A 66 -28.48 32.76 -26.84
N PRO A 67 -29.78 32.47 -26.76
CA PRO A 67 -30.70 33.21 -25.92
C PRO A 67 -30.57 32.78 -24.45
N ALA A 68 -30.66 33.76 -23.54
CA ALA A 68 -30.92 33.51 -22.13
C ALA A 68 -32.41 33.18 -21.92
N ALA A 69 -32.72 32.39 -20.90
CA ALA A 69 -34.09 32.11 -20.47
C ALA A 69 -34.35 32.73 -19.10
N ASP A 70 -35.51 33.37 -18.95
CA ASP A 70 -35.88 34.17 -17.78
C ASP A 70 -36.06 33.36 -16.49
N ALA A 71 -35.69 33.99 -15.37
CA ALA A 71 -36.04 33.52 -14.04
C ALA A 71 -37.36 34.17 -13.60
N ALA A 72 -38.43 33.37 -13.49
CA ALA A 72 -39.69 33.80 -12.90
C ALA A 72 -39.91 33.10 -11.55
N ASN A 73 -40.16 33.90 -10.51
CA ASN A 73 -40.30 33.47 -9.12
C ASN A 73 -41.79 33.31 -8.78
N ALA A 74 -42.20 32.17 -8.19
CA ALA A 74 -43.59 31.96 -7.76
C ALA A 74 -43.67 31.04 -6.53
N SER A 75 -44.01 31.61 -5.37
CA SER A 75 -44.26 30.90 -4.12
C SER A 75 -45.75 30.64 -3.93
N LEU A 76 -46.16 29.40 -3.66
CA LEU A 76 -47.45 29.08 -3.01
C LEU A 76 -47.29 27.88 -2.06
N THR A 77 -48.03 27.92 -0.95
CA THR A 77 -47.98 26.92 0.15
C THR A 77 -49.27 26.04 0.13
N PRO A 78 -49.64 25.25 1.16
CA PRO A 78 -49.79 23.80 0.99
C PRO A 78 -51.25 23.31 0.98
N SER A 79 -51.46 22.04 0.62
CA SER A 79 -52.72 21.33 0.88
C SER A 79 -52.47 19.87 1.26
N ALA A 80 -53.35 19.32 2.09
CA ALA A 80 -53.16 18.05 2.81
C ALA A 80 -54.35 17.10 2.63
N SER A 81 -54.08 15.80 2.85
CA SER A 81 -55.00 14.64 3.04
C SER A 81 -54.84 13.54 1.96
N PRO A 82 -55.16 12.27 2.27
CA PRO A 82 -55.01 11.56 3.55
C PRO A 82 -54.28 10.19 3.38
N ALA A 83 -53.98 9.52 4.50
CA ALA A 83 -53.32 8.22 4.51
C ALA A 83 -54.31 7.02 4.40
N PRO A 84 -53.87 5.86 3.88
CA PRO A 84 -54.49 4.56 4.14
C PRO A 84 -53.73 3.74 5.21
N SER A 85 -54.46 2.85 5.88
CA SER A 85 -54.01 2.06 7.04
C SER A 85 -52.92 1.02 6.77
N ALA A 86 -52.27 0.59 7.85
CA ALA A 86 -51.13 -0.31 7.87
C ALA A 86 -51.43 -1.77 7.48
N SER A 87 -50.38 -2.46 7.05
CA SER A 87 -50.16 -3.89 7.27
C SER A 87 -48.83 -4.06 8.01
N PRO A 88 -48.68 -5.05 8.91
CA PRO A 88 -47.53 -5.13 9.80
C PRO A 88 -46.26 -5.50 9.02
N ARG A 89 -45.41 -4.49 8.75
CA ARG A 89 -44.06 -4.74 8.27
C ARG A 89 -43.28 -5.39 9.42
N THR A 90 -42.95 -6.67 9.25
CA THR A 90 -42.01 -7.40 10.10
C THR A 90 -40.79 -6.55 10.37
N THR A 91 -40.53 -6.25 11.65
CA THR A 91 -39.33 -5.54 12.09
C THR A 91 -38.10 -6.28 11.58
N PRO A 92 -37.21 -5.62 10.79
CA PRO A 92 -35.86 -6.13 10.61
C PRO A 92 -35.23 -6.36 11.97
N GLY A 93 -34.48 -7.45 12.10
CA GLY A 93 -33.98 -7.92 13.37
C GLY A 93 -33.17 -6.88 14.13
N THR A 94 -33.15 -7.06 15.45
CA THR A 94 -32.26 -6.45 16.43
C THR A 94 -30.98 -5.89 15.79
N ALA A 95 -30.78 -4.58 15.89
CA ALA A 95 -29.49 -3.99 15.58
C ALA A 95 -28.44 -4.65 16.47
N THR A 96 -27.65 -5.55 15.88
CA THR A 96 -26.39 -5.99 16.47
C THR A 96 -25.56 -4.75 16.65
N GLY A 97 -25.40 -4.29 17.90
CA GLY A 97 -24.54 -3.15 18.21
C GLY A 97 -23.21 -3.38 17.51
N ASN A 98 -22.81 -2.42 16.66
CA ASN A 98 -21.79 -2.64 15.64
C ASN A 98 -20.54 -3.30 16.28
N ALA A 99 -20.28 -4.56 15.92
CA ALA A 99 -19.27 -5.40 16.57
C ALA A 99 -17.83 -4.88 16.36
N LEU A 100 -17.67 -3.92 15.45
CA LEU A 100 -16.42 -3.25 15.12
C LEU A 100 -16.29 -1.86 15.80
N ALA A 101 -17.35 -1.35 16.41
CA ALA A 101 -17.36 -0.04 17.05
C ALA A 101 -16.29 0.06 18.15
N GLY A 102 -15.44 1.08 18.04
CA GLY A 102 -14.35 1.32 19.00
C GLY A 102 -13.06 0.57 18.71
N LYS A 103 -13.04 -0.39 17.76
CA LYS A 103 -11.79 -0.95 17.23
C LYS A 103 -11.02 0.11 16.47
N THR A 104 -9.69 0.07 16.56
CA THR A 104 -8.80 1.05 15.93
C THR A 104 -7.99 0.40 14.82
N VAL A 105 -7.98 1.01 13.64
CA VAL A 105 -7.15 0.59 12.50
C VAL A 105 -6.17 1.71 12.18
N VAL A 106 -4.88 1.38 12.08
CA VAL A 106 -3.85 2.31 11.61
C VAL A 106 -3.53 2.03 10.15
N ILE A 107 -3.71 3.04 9.31
CA ILE A 107 -3.33 3.00 7.89
C ILE A 107 -2.01 3.75 7.72
N ASP A 108 -1.06 3.13 7.05
CA ASP A 108 0.29 3.64 6.82
C ASP A 108 0.46 3.86 5.29
N PRO A 109 0.23 5.07 4.75
CA PRO A 109 0.46 5.34 3.34
C PRO A 109 1.97 5.27 3.09
N GLY A 110 2.45 4.32 2.29
CA GLY A 110 3.87 4.13 2.03
C GLY A 110 4.52 5.40 1.46
N HIS A 111 5.74 5.70 1.92
CA HIS A 111 6.53 6.86 1.48
C HIS A 111 5.87 8.22 1.76
N ASN A 112 6.42 9.31 1.22
CA ASN A 112 5.96 10.67 1.48
C ASN A 112 6.07 11.53 0.22
N THR A 113 5.00 12.25 -0.13
CA THR A 113 4.88 12.97 -1.42
C THR A 113 5.93 14.06 -1.65
N GLY A 114 6.54 14.60 -0.59
CA GLY A 114 7.60 15.60 -0.64
C GLY A 114 9.02 15.09 -0.39
N ASN A 115 9.21 13.86 0.08
CA ASN A 115 10.49 13.43 0.67
C ASN A 115 11.67 13.38 -0.30
N PHE A 116 11.41 13.27 -1.61
CA PHE A 116 12.42 13.32 -2.67
C PHE A 116 13.22 14.64 -2.70
N LYS A 117 12.73 15.70 -2.03
CA LYS A 117 13.43 16.98 -1.83
C LYS A 117 14.30 17.02 -0.57
N HIS A 118 14.26 15.96 0.25
CA HIS A 118 14.77 15.87 1.62
C HIS A 118 15.63 14.61 1.80
N THR A 119 16.52 14.36 0.84
CA THR A 119 17.36 13.15 0.81
C THR A 119 18.28 13.05 2.02
N THR A 120 18.76 14.18 2.56
CA THR A 120 19.56 14.23 3.80
C THR A 120 18.78 13.73 5.02
N GLU A 121 17.50 14.06 5.10
CA GLU A 121 16.63 13.66 6.21
C GLU A 121 16.26 12.18 6.13
N ILE A 122 15.83 11.69 4.96
CA ILE A 122 15.38 10.29 4.81
C ILE A 122 16.53 9.28 4.80
N ASN A 123 17.75 9.69 4.42
CA ASN A 123 18.93 8.83 4.48
C ASN A 123 19.51 8.66 5.90
N LYS A 124 18.99 9.38 6.92
CA LYS A 124 19.39 9.16 8.32
C LYS A 124 19.06 7.73 8.72
N LYS A 125 19.99 7.08 9.43
CA LYS A 125 19.79 5.72 9.91
C LYS A 125 18.91 5.71 11.17
N VAL A 126 17.87 4.88 11.15
CA VAL A 126 17.00 4.56 12.29
C VAL A 126 17.15 3.09 12.66
N ASP A 127 16.98 2.77 13.94
CA ASP A 127 16.98 1.40 14.44
C ASP A 127 15.67 0.70 14.05
N ILE A 128 15.77 -0.50 13.47
CA ILE A 128 14.64 -1.34 13.08
C ILE A 128 14.51 -2.59 13.97
N GLY A 129 15.11 -2.55 15.15
CA GLY A 129 15.14 -3.60 16.16
C GLY A 129 16.26 -4.61 15.92
N THR A 130 16.43 -5.09 14.69
CA THR A 130 17.46 -6.09 14.34
C THR A 130 18.74 -5.49 13.75
N THR A 131 18.67 -4.28 13.21
CA THR A 131 19.76 -3.56 12.52
C THR A 131 19.32 -2.10 12.30
N THR A 132 20.08 -1.30 11.56
CA THR A 132 19.64 0.04 11.12
C THR A 132 19.31 0.09 9.63
N LYS A 133 18.30 0.89 9.28
CA LYS A 133 17.92 1.22 7.89
C LYS A 133 17.70 2.73 7.74
N GLU A 134 17.60 3.19 6.51
CA GLU A 134 17.17 4.54 6.15
C GLU A 134 15.83 4.88 6.83
N CYS A 135 15.69 6.14 7.28
CA CYS A 135 14.48 6.69 7.87
C CYS A 135 13.27 6.49 6.95
N ASP A 136 13.42 6.79 5.66
CA ASP A 136 12.38 6.55 4.64
C ASP A 136 13.04 6.39 3.26
N ALA A 137 12.26 6.00 2.26
CA ALA A 137 12.66 5.99 0.85
C ALA A 137 11.68 6.83 0.02
N THR A 138 12.04 7.22 -1.19
CA THR A 138 11.15 7.99 -2.09
C THR A 138 9.96 7.20 -2.63
N GLY A 139 10.03 5.87 -2.53
CA GLY A 139 9.18 4.96 -3.30
C GLY A 139 9.56 4.93 -4.78
N THR A 140 8.84 4.12 -5.55
CA THR A 140 8.98 4.02 -7.00
C THR A 140 8.06 5.00 -7.74
N THR A 141 8.03 4.89 -9.07
CA THR A 141 7.12 5.64 -9.95
C THR A 141 6.62 4.73 -11.07
N THR A 142 5.52 5.12 -11.72
CA THR A 142 5.24 4.60 -13.07
C THR A 142 6.25 5.11 -14.08
N ASN A 143 6.30 4.46 -15.25
CA ASN A 143 7.11 4.94 -16.38
C ASN A 143 6.64 6.32 -16.91
N SER A 144 5.41 6.73 -16.60
CA SER A 144 4.85 8.07 -16.86
C SER A 144 5.04 9.07 -15.70
N GLY A 145 5.72 8.70 -14.61
CA GLY A 145 6.09 9.60 -13.52
C GLY A 145 5.08 9.74 -12.37
N TYR A 146 3.95 9.02 -12.38
CA TYR A 146 3.04 8.97 -11.22
C TYR A 146 3.75 8.27 -10.06
N LYS A 147 3.80 8.91 -8.88
CA LYS A 147 4.65 8.43 -7.77
C LYS A 147 3.93 7.44 -6.88
N GLU A 148 4.67 6.50 -6.31
CA GLU A 148 4.15 5.57 -5.30
C GLU A 148 3.53 6.34 -4.12
N ALA A 149 4.24 7.33 -3.57
CA ALA A 149 3.72 8.15 -2.47
C ALA A 149 2.42 8.92 -2.77
N GLU A 150 2.12 9.18 -4.05
CA GLU A 150 0.86 9.81 -4.48
C GLU A 150 -0.26 8.77 -4.65
N PHE A 151 0.10 7.55 -5.07
CA PHE A 151 -0.78 6.38 -5.12
C PHE A 151 -1.21 5.92 -3.72
N THR A 152 -0.26 5.71 -2.83
CA THR A 152 -0.50 5.17 -1.48
C THR A 152 -1.37 6.10 -0.65
N LEU A 153 -1.13 7.42 -0.73
CA LEU A 153 -1.91 8.44 -0.05
C LEU A 153 -3.36 8.55 -0.58
N ASP A 154 -3.57 8.45 -1.90
CA ASP A 154 -4.93 8.43 -2.48
C ASP A 154 -5.70 7.16 -2.06
N VAL A 155 -5.07 5.98 -2.10
CA VAL A 155 -5.71 4.72 -1.64
C VAL A 155 -6.01 4.77 -0.13
N ALA A 156 -5.09 5.25 0.70
CA ALA A 156 -5.32 5.40 2.14
C ALA A 156 -6.50 6.35 2.43
N ARG A 157 -6.58 7.49 1.73
CA ARG A 157 -7.69 8.45 1.85
C ARG A 157 -9.03 7.88 1.40
N ARG A 158 -9.06 6.94 0.46
CA ARG A 158 -10.28 6.18 0.08
C ARG A 158 -10.65 5.10 1.08
N LEU A 159 -9.65 4.49 1.71
CA LEU A 159 -9.81 3.43 2.71
C LEU A 159 -10.40 3.96 4.02
N ARG A 160 -10.01 5.17 4.47
CA ARG A 160 -10.55 5.81 5.68
C ARG A 160 -12.10 5.81 5.73
N PRO A 161 -12.84 6.43 4.80
CA PRO A 161 -14.31 6.49 4.88
C PRO A 161 -14.97 5.11 4.73
N ALA A 162 -14.35 4.16 4.03
CA ALA A 162 -14.84 2.79 3.94
C ALA A 162 -14.78 2.06 5.30
N LEU A 163 -13.71 2.28 6.08
CA LEU A 163 -13.58 1.73 7.43
C LEU A 163 -14.43 2.50 8.46
N GLU A 164 -14.54 3.83 8.35
CA GLU A 164 -15.35 4.66 9.25
C GLU A 164 -16.85 4.39 9.09
N ALA A 165 -17.32 4.03 7.89
CA ALA A 165 -18.69 3.56 7.65
C ALA A 165 -19.02 2.27 8.43
N GLU A 166 -18.01 1.41 8.64
CA GLU A 166 -18.08 0.21 9.48
C GLU A 166 -17.85 0.51 10.97
N GLY A 167 -17.82 1.79 11.38
CA GLY A 167 -17.68 2.23 12.76
C GLY A 167 -16.28 2.07 13.37
N LEU A 168 -15.27 1.78 12.54
CA LEU A 168 -13.88 1.68 12.95
C LEU A 168 -13.28 3.07 13.17
N LYS A 169 -12.46 3.23 14.21
CA LYS A 169 -11.61 4.41 14.39
C LYS A 169 -10.39 4.28 13.47
N VAL A 170 -10.23 5.20 12.52
CA VAL A 170 -9.07 5.22 11.62
C VAL A 170 -8.02 6.22 12.10
N VAL A 171 -6.76 5.79 12.12
CA VAL A 171 -5.58 6.64 12.40
C VAL A 171 -4.63 6.51 11.21
N PHE A 172 -4.05 7.62 10.74
CA PHE A 172 -2.97 7.57 9.75
C PHE A 172 -1.61 7.80 10.41
N THR A 173 -0.56 7.17 9.87
CA THR A 173 0.83 7.52 10.24
C THR A 173 1.23 8.93 9.74
N HIS A 174 0.67 9.35 8.61
CA HIS A 174 0.67 10.73 8.12
C HIS A 174 -0.43 10.94 7.05
N ASP A 175 -0.80 12.18 6.77
CA ASP A 175 -1.77 12.54 5.72
C ASP A 175 -1.12 13.49 4.67
N GLY A 176 0.19 13.36 4.45
CA GLY A 176 0.95 14.19 3.49
C GLY A 176 1.37 15.59 3.98
N GLU A 177 1.03 15.97 5.21
CA GLU A 177 1.25 17.33 5.77
C GLU A 177 2.71 17.66 6.14
N ARG A 178 3.60 16.66 6.23
CA ARG A 178 5.01 16.84 6.62
C ARG A 178 5.92 16.84 5.39
N PRO A 179 6.97 17.70 5.32
CA PRO A 179 7.81 17.82 4.11
C PRO A 179 8.48 16.51 3.67
N TRP A 180 8.89 15.66 4.62
CA TRP A 180 9.40 14.30 4.35
C TRP A 180 8.78 13.21 5.24
N GLY A 181 7.79 13.55 6.06
CA GLY A 181 7.00 12.61 6.87
C GLY A 181 7.70 11.90 8.03
N PRO A 182 7.05 10.85 8.58
CA PRO A 182 7.60 9.98 9.60
C PRO A 182 8.60 9.00 9.03
N CYS A 183 9.67 8.76 9.78
CA CYS A 183 10.55 7.63 9.56
C CYS A 183 9.84 6.29 9.85
N ILE A 184 10.35 5.18 9.31
CA ILE A 184 9.74 3.84 9.42
C ILE A 184 9.57 3.33 10.86
N ASP A 185 10.43 3.77 11.78
CA ASP A 185 10.34 3.51 13.22
C ASP A 185 9.22 4.33 13.89
N GLU A 186 9.08 5.61 13.53
CA GLU A 186 7.95 6.44 13.94
C GLU A 186 6.61 5.88 13.42
N ARG A 187 6.55 5.43 12.16
CA ARG A 187 5.36 4.78 11.58
C ARG A 187 4.93 3.55 12.37
N ALA A 188 5.89 2.71 12.78
CA ALA A 188 5.62 1.57 13.65
C ALA A 188 5.17 2.00 15.05
N ARG A 189 5.82 3.01 15.64
CA ARG A 189 5.47 3.56 16.96
C ARG A 189 4.04 4.09 17.00
N ILE A 190 3.58 4.83 15.99
CA ILE A 190 2.19 5.32 15.89
C ILE A 190 1.19 4.15 15.94
N GLY A 191 1.48 3.04 15.23
CA GLY A 191 0.67 1.82 15.27
C GLY A 191 0.54 1.23 16.68
N ASN A 192 1.67 1.18 17.39
CA ASN A 192 1.76 0.62 18.74
C ASN A 192 1.11 1.52 19.80
N GLU A 193 1.33 2.84 19.74
CA GLU A 193 0.76 3.84 20.66
C GLU A 193 -0.76 3.96 20.50
N ALA A 194 -1.27 3.82 19.27
CA ALA A 194 -2.70 3.77 18.98
C ALA A 194 -3.40 2.50 19.51
N LYS A 195 -2.64 1.47 19.91
CA LYS A 195 -3.13 0.13 20.29
C LYS A 195 -4.07 -0.45 19.23
N ALA A 196 -3.70 -0.33 17.97
CA ALA A 196 -4.55 -0.69 16.84
C ALA A 196 -4.83 -2.21 16.79
N ASP A 197 -6.09 -2.60 16.61
CA ASP A 197 -6.49 -3.98 16.36
C ASP A 197 -5.87 -4.51 15.04
N ALA A 198 -5.62 -3.62 14.07
CA ALA A 198 -4.91 -3.92 12.83
C ALA A 198 -4.11 -2.71 12.31
N VAL A 199 -2.94 -2.98 11.71
CA VAL A 199 -2.11 -1.99 11.02
C VAL A 199 -1.88 -2.42 9.57
N VAL A 200 -2.10 -1.53 8.61
CA VAL A 200 -1.97 -1.85 7.18
C VAL A 200 -1.13 -0.79 6.48
N SER A 201 0.04 -1.19 5.99
CA SER A 201 0.85 -0.34 5.09
C SER A 201 0.39 -0.51 3.66
N ILE A 202 0.19 0.59 2.94
CA ILE A 202 -0.22 0.60 1.53
C ILE A 202 0.98 0.99 0.68
N HIS A 203 1.35 0.17 -0.30
CA HIS A 203 2.51 0.34 -1.19
C HIS A 203 2.20 -0.09 -2.63
N ALA A 204 3.14 0.16 -3.54
CA ALA A 204 3.16 -0.47 -4.86
C ALA A 204 4.61 -0.69 -5.34
N ASP A 205 4.88 -1.87 -5.89
CA ASP A 205 6.24 -2.34 -6.17
C ASP A 205 6.82 -1.74 -7.46
N GLY A 206 8.12 -1.84 -7.65
CA GLY A 206 8.87 -1.35 -8.81
C GLY A 206 9.86 -2.38 -9.35
N VAL A 207 9.36 -3.37 -10.08
CA VAL A 207 10.15 -4.47 -10.68
C VAL A 207 10.00 -4.52 -12.21
N SER A 208 10.76 -5.36 -12.92
CA SER A 208 10.76 -5.38 -14.40
C SER A 208 9.36 -5.58 -15.03
N GLU A 209 9.10 -4.95 -16.18
CA GLU A 209 7.92 -5.18 -17.03
C GLU A 209 7.64 -6.68 -17.22
N GLY A 210 6.37 -7.09 -17.22
CA GLY A 210 5.94 -8.49 -17.24
C GLY A 210 5.74 -9.10 -15.85
N SER A 211 6.42 -8.57 -14.83
CA SER A 211 6.13 -8.85 -13.42
C SER A 211 4.89 -8.05 -13.00
N ARG A 212 3.83 -8.74 -12.61
CA ARG A 212 2.50 -8.17 -12.31
C ARG A 212 1.80 -8.86 -11.16
N GLY A 213 0.86 -8.14 -10.56
CA GLY A 213 -0.06 -8.63 -9.54
C GLY A 213 0.30 -8.14 -8.14
N TYR A 214 -0.68 -8.21 -7.24
CA TYR A 214 -0.53 -7.73 -5.87
C TYR A 214 0.23 -8.75 -5.00
N HIS A 215 0.86 -8.29 -3.92
CA HIS A 215 1.29 -9.19 -2.86
C HIS A 215 1.15 -8.56 -1.46
N ILE A 216 0.97 -9.42 -0.46
CA ILE A 216 0.86 -9.04 0.94
C ILE A 216 2.10 -9.53 1.67
N ILE A 217 2.86 -8.60 2.25
CA ILE A 217 4.04 -8.92 3.06
C ILE A 217 3.61 -9.13 4.51
N LEU A 218 3.93 -10.31 5.01
CA LEU A 218 3.68 -10.79 6.37
C LEU A 218 4.98 -10.75 7.18
N PRO A 219 4.93 -10.45 8.49
CA PRO A 219 6.10 -10.53 9.36
C PRO A 219 6.57 -11.99 9.48
N ALA A 220 7.88 -12.19 9.29
CA ALA A 220 8.56 -13.37 9.80
C ALA A 220 8.59 -13.36 11.33
N LYS A 221 8.89 -14.50 11.95
CA LYS A 221 9.18 -14.57 13.40
C LYS A 221 10.59 -14.04 13.66
N VAL A 222 10.68 -12.83 14.18
CA VAL A 222 11.92 -12.10 14.48
C VAL A 222 11.97 -11.86 16.00
N LYS A 223 13.14 -12.05 16.59
CA LYS A 223 13.42 -11.69 17.99
C LYS A 223 14.86 -11.22 18.13
N GLY A 224 15.07 -9.93 18.38
CA GLY A 224 16.40 -9.31 18.49
C GLY A 224 16.31 -7.80 18.66
N GLY A 225 17.16 -7.24 19.53
CA GLY A 225 17.10 -5.83 19.94
C GLY A 225 15.69 -5.42 20.37
N ALA A 226 15.13 -4.38 19.73
CA ALA A 226 13.77 -3.91 20.00
C ALA A 226 12.66 -4.70 19.27
N ALA A 227 13.00 -5.63 18.37
CA ALA A 227 12.02 -6.41 17.60
C ALA A 227 11.65 -7.72 18.32
N ASP A 228 10.35 -7.94 18.52
CA ASP A 228 9.77 -9.25 18.86
C ASP A 228 8.40 -9.39 18.18
N THR A 229 8.38 -9.99 16.99
CA THR A 229 7.16 -10.17 16.20
C THR A 229 6.39 -11.44 16.57
N ALA A 230 6.86 -12.23 17.54
CA ALA A 230 6.36 -13.59 17.76
C ALA A 230 4.86 -13.66 18.06
N ALA A 231 4.30 -12.64 18.72
CA ALA A 231 2.87 -12.53 19.01
C ALA A 231 2.01 -12.17 17.78
N ILE A 232 2.59 -11.46 16.80
CA ILE A 232 1.83 -10.90 15.67
C ILE A 232 1.87 -11.76 14.39
N VAL A 233 2.80 -12.72 14.26
CA VAL A 233 2.94 -13.56 13.04
C VAL A 233 1.63 -14.26 12.67
N GLY A 234 0.94 -14.87 13.63
CA GLY A 234 -0.35 -15.55 13.39
C GLY A 234 -1.46 -14.58 12.98
N PRO A 235 -1.81 -13.58 13.82
CA PRO A 235 -2.81 -12.57 13.49
C PRO A 235 -2.55 -11.82 12.18
N SER A 236 -1.29 -11.45 11.90
CA SER A 236 -0.89 -10.77 10.66
C SER A 236 -1.08 -11.65 9.43
N ARG A 237 -0.85 -12.97 9.55
CA ARG A 237 -1.16 -13.93 8.49
C ARG A 237 -2.65 -13.94 8.17
N THR A 238 -3.52 -14.07 9.18
CA THR A 238 -4.98 -14.04 8.98
C THR A 238 -5.43 -12.73 8.35
N LEU A 239 -4.94 -11.58 8.84
CA LEU A 239 -5.19 -10.26 8.26
C LEU A 239 -4.79 -10.20 6.78
N GLY A 240 -3.57 -10.67 6.45
CA GLY A 240 -3.06 -10.66 5.09
C GLY A 240 -3.80 -11.61 4.14
N GLU A 241 -4.21 -12.78 4.61
CA GLU A 241 -5.04 -13.74 3.86
C GLU A 241 -6.45 -13.17 3.58
N ARG A 242 -7.07 -12.51 4.57
CA ARG A 242 -8.35 -11.81 4.40
C ARG A 242 -8.24 -10.64 3.42
N ILE A 243 -7.17 -9.84 3.48
CA ILE A 243 -6.93 -8.74 2.54
C ILE A 243 -6.64 -9.27 1.13
N ALA A 244 -5.75 -10.25 0.96
CA ALA A 244 -5.43 -10.84 -0.35
C ALA A 244 -6.70 -11.34 -1.06
N GLY A 245 -7.52 -12.12 -0.35
CA GLY A 245 -8.75 -12.69 -0.92
C GLY A 245 -9.79 -11.64 -1.30
N ASN A 246 -9.99 -10.59 -0.50
CA ASN A 246 -10.94 -9.53 -0.83
C ASN A 246 -10.41 -8.57 -1.91
N LEU A 247 -9.13 -8.20 -1.87
CA LEU A 247 -8.48 -7.40 -2.90
C LEU A 247 -8.64 -8.06 -4.28
N ALA A 248 -8.35 -9.36 -4.39
CA ALA A 248 -8.54 -10.13 -5.62
C ALA A 248 -10.01 -10.12 -6.10
N ARG A 249 -10.96 -10.40 -5.21
CA ARG A 249 -12.41 -10.41 -5.54
C ARG A 249 -12.91 -9.05 -6.03
N THR A 250 -12.55 -7.97 -5.35
CA THR A 250 -13.12 -6.63 -5.59
C THR A 250 -12.45 -5.93 -6.77
N THR A 251 -11.15 -6.17 -7.01
CA THR A 251 -10.40 -5.56 -8.13
C THR A 251 -10.39 -6.41 -9.41
N GLY A 252 -10.43 -7.75 -9.28
CA GLY A 252 -10.10 -8.68 -10.36
C GLY A 252 -8.59 -8.87 -10.60
N SER A 253 -7.73 -8.25 -9.79
CA SER A 253 -6.27 -8.42 -9.90
C SER A 253 -5.82 -9.80 -9.42
N ALA A 254 -4.80 -10.34 -10.08
CA ALA A 254 -4.17 -11.60 -9.70
C ALA A 254 -3.07 -11.40 -8.63
N PRO A 255 -2.74 -12.44 -7.85
CA PRO A 255 -1.50 -12.50 -7.09
C PRO A 255 -0.26 -12.24 -7.96
N ALA A 256 0.77 -11.68 -7.35
CA ALA A 256 2.05 -11.42 -7.98
C ALA A 256 2.65 -12.68 -8.64
N ASN A 257 3.04 -12.58 -9.92
CA ASN A 257 3.64 -13.69 -10.69
C ASN A 257 5.17 -13.83 -10.49
N TYR A 258 5.79 -12.96 -9.70
CA TYR A 258 7.25 -12.86 -9.51
C TYR A 258 7.72 -13.18 -8.08
N LEU A 259 6.79 -13.37 -7.13
CA LEU A 259 7.06 -13.73 -5.73
C LEU A 259 5.84 -14.38 -5.08
N GLY A 260 5.98 -14.86 -3.84
CA GLY A 260 4.86 -15.43 -3.06
C GLY A 260 4.27 -16.75 -3.60
N GLY A 261 4.94 -17.41 -4.55
CA GLY A 261 4.58 -18.75 -5.03
C GLY A 261 3.16 -18.87 -5.61
N GLY A 262 2.62 -17.80 -6.19
CA GLY A 262 1.24 -17.75 -6.70
C GLY A 262 0.16 -17.54 -5.64
N THR A 263 0.51 -17.52 -4.34
CA THR A 263 -0.44 -17.20 -3.25
C THR A 263 -0.62 -15.68 -3.07
N GLY A 264 0.35 -14.89 -3.53
CA GLY A 264 0.41 -13.46 -3.25
C GLY A 264 0.80 -13.14 -1.80
N LEU A 265 1.28 -14.10 -1.01
CA LEU A 265 1.77 -13.89 0.35
C LEU A 265 3.29 -14.05 0.41
N VAL A 266 3.98 -13.09 1.02
CA VAL A 266 5.44 -13.12 1.19
C VAL A 266 5.79 -12.92 2.65
N VAL A 267 6.64 -13.76 3.22
CA VAL A 267 7.11 -13.62 4.61
C VAL A 267 8.48 -12.95 4.60
N ARG A 268 8.67 -11.86 5.35
CA ARG A 268 9.93 -11.07 5.40
C ARG A 268 10.33 -10.68 6.83
N ASP A 269 11.63 -10.55 7.05
CA ASP A 269 12.30 -10.21 8.33
C ASP A 269 13.12 -8.90 8.28
N ASP A 270 13.11 -8.19 7.15
CA ASP A 270 13.97 -7.03 6.89
C ASP A 270 13.26 -5.67 6.93
N LEU A 271 11.93 -5.64 7.12
CA LEU A 271 11.13 -4.43 7.10
C LEU A 271 10.93 -3.88 8.51
N GLY A 272 11.55 -2.73 8.83
CA GLY A 272 11.43 -2.11 10.15
C GLY A 272 10.00 -1.79 10.57
N GLY A 273 9.17 -1.39 9.60
CA GLY A 273 7.75 -1.16 9.83
C GLY A 273 6.99 -2.41 10.29
N LEU A 274 7.46 -3.63 9.97
CA LEU A 274 6.95 -4.92 10.50
C LEU A 274 7.66 -5.31 11.80
N ASN A 275 9.00 -5.30 11.81
CA ASN A 275 9.82 -5.78 12.92
C ASN A 275 9.56 -5.03 14.24
N LEU A 276 9.26 -3.74 14.16
CA LEU A 276 8.97 -2.88 15.32
C LEU A 276 7.47 -2.86 15.71
N SER A 277 6.59 -3.56 14.98
CA SER A 277 5.16 -3.54 15.31
C SER A 277 4.82 -4.56 16.39
N THR A 278 4.03 -4.13 17.37
CA THR A 278 3.47 -4.99 18.44
C THR A 278 2.00 -5.36 18.18
N GLN A 279 1.44 -4.87 17.07
CA GLN A 279 0.06 -5.11 16.64
C GLN A 279 0.03 -5.95 15.35
N PRO A 280 -1.10 -6.62 15.01
CA PRO A 280 -1.23 -7.34 13.74
C PRO A 280 -0.97 -6.39 12.56
N LYS A 281 0.09 -6.64 11.77
CA LYS A 281 0.52 -5.74 10.68
C LYS A 281 0.88 -6.47 9.40
N VAL A 282 0.48 -5.87 8.27
CA VAL A 282 0.91 -6.29 6.92
C VAL A 282 1.31 -5.09 6.06
N PHE A 283 2.05 -5.34 4.99
CA PHE A 283 2.20 -4.40 3.87
C PHE A 283 1.42 -4.94 2.67
N VAL A 284 0.70 -4.07 1.97
CA VAL A 284 -0.10 -4.38 0.78
C VAL A 284 0.57 -3.72 -0.42
N GLU A 285 1.31 -4.53 -1.17
CA GLU A 285 1.91 -4.13 -2.44
C GLU A 285 0.86 -4.31 -3.54
N CYS A 286 0.25 -3.21 -3.96
CA CYS A 286 -1.00 -3.22 -4.73
C CYS A 286 -0.85 -3.72 -6.18
N GLY A 287 0.37 -3.75 -6.70
CA GLY A 287 0.75 -4.09 -8.07
C GLY A 287 2.11 -3.49 -8.41
N ASN A 288 2.63 -3.76 -9.61
CA ASN A 288 3.92 -3.23 -10.06
C ASN A 288 3.75 -1.92 -10.85
N MET A 289 4.23 -0.78 -10.32
CA MET A 289 4.18 0.51 -11.02
C MET A 289 5.00 0.53 -12.32
N ARG A 290 6.00 -0.34 -12.44
CA ARG A 290 6.92 -0.41 -13.60
C ARG A 290 6.41 -1.28 -14.75
N ASP A 291 5.38 -2.10 -14.54
CA ASP A 291 4.68 -2.82 -15.60
C ASP A 291 3.53 -1.98 -16.16
N SER A 292 3.42 -1.92 -17.48
CA SER A 292 2.45 -1.09 -18.21
C SER A 292 0.97 -1.36 -17.88
N LYS A 293 0.60 -2.62 -17.55
CA LYS A 293 -0.78 -3.01 -17.25
C LYS A 293 -1.13 -2.76 -15.80
N ASP A 294 -0.25 -3.10 -14.87
CA ASP A 294 -0.45 -2.76 -13.47
C ASP A 294 -0.44 -1.24 -13.28
N ALA A 295 0.45 -0.50 -13.94
CA ALA A 295 0.44 0.96 -13.95
C ALA A 295 -0.90 1.56 -14.44
N ALA A 296 -1.54 0.98 -15.45
CA ALA A 296 -2.85 1.42 -15.93
C ALA A 296 -3.98 1.20 -14.89
N LEU A 297 -3.87 0.15 -14.07
CA LEU A 297 -4.77 -0.07 -12.92
C LEU A 297 -4.47 0.93 -11.80
N LEU A 298 -3.21 1.05 -11.37
CA LEU A 298 -2.80 1.92 -10.26
C LEU A 298 -3.10 3.41 -10.56
N THR A 299 -3.02 3.83 -11.83
CA THR A 299 -3.39 5.20 -12.26
C THR A 299 -4.90 5.43 -12.41
N SER A 300 -5.74 4.38 -12.48
CA SER A 300 -7.21 4.51 -12.55
C SER A 300 -7.82 4.87 -11.18
N PRO A 301 -8.55 5.99 -11.05
CA PRO A 301 -9.28 6.33 -9.83
C PRO A 301 -10.34 5.28 -9.44
N GLN A 302 -10.99 4.66 -10.43
CA GLN A 302 -12.00 3.62 -10.21
C GLN A 302 -11.37 2.34 -9.65
N TRP A 303 -10.19 1.95 -10.16
CA TRP A 303 -9.47 0.80 -9.61
C TRP A 303 -8.94 1.10 -8.21
N ARG A 304 -8.39 2.29 -7.94
CA ARG A 304 -7.97 2.68 -6.58
C ARG A 304 -9.12 2.65 -5.57
N GLN A 305 -10.34 3.00 -5.98
CA GLN A 305 -11.53 2.83 -5.14
C GLN A 305 -11.85 1.36 -4.86
N LYS A 306 -11.76 0.48 -5.87
CA LYS A 306 -11.93 -0.97 -5.69
C LYS A 306 -10.86 -1.58 -4.79
N ALA A 307 -9.61 -1.14 -4.93
CA ALA A 307 -8.50 -1.59 -4.09
C ALA A 307 -8.73 -1.19 -2.63
N ALA A 308 -9.08 0.08 -2.37
CA ALA A 308 -9.45 0.55 -1.04
C ALA A 308 -10.61 -0.25 -0.43
N GLN A 309 -11.67 -0.53 -1.21
CA GLN A 309 -12.79 -1.34 -0.72
C GLN A 309 -12.36 -2.79 -0.41
N GLY A 310 -11.65 -3.47 -1.32
CA GLY A 310 -11.18 -4.83 -1.08
C GLY A 310 -10.21 -4.95 0.11
N ILE A 311 -9.44 -3.90 0.40
CA ILE A 311 -8.62 -3.83 1.62
C ILE A 311 -9.51 -3.62 2.86
N ALA A 312 -10.53 -2.75 2.78
CA ALA A 312 -11.50 -2.54 3.85
C ALA A 312 -12.23 -3.84 4.21
N ASP A 313 -12.80 -4.54 3.23
CA ASP A 313 -13.50 -5.81 3.38
C ASP A 313 -12.59 -6.88 4.02
N GLY A 314 -11.29 -6.84 3.71
CA GLY A 314 -10.26 -7.69 4.32
C GLY A 314 -10.00 -7.38 5.79
N ILE A 315 -9.89 -6.11 6.15
CA ILE A 315 -9.71 -5.65 7.54
C ILE A 315 -10.97 -5.98 8.37
N VAL A 316 -12.16 -5.66 7.83
CA VAL A 316 -13.46 -5.96 8.44
C VAL A 316 -13.62 -7.46 8.69
N GLY A 317 -13.34 -8.29 7.69
CA GLY A 317 -13.38 -9.75 7.82
C GLY A 317 -12.28 -10.36 8.70
N PHE A 318 -11.26 -9.60 9.08
CA PHE A 318 -10.29 -10.00 10.11
C PHE A 318 -10.76 -9.59 11.52
N LEU A 319 -11.34 -8.40 11.66
CA LEU A 319 -11.77 -7.85 12.94
C LEU A 319 -13.12 -8.39 13.44
N GLY A 320 -13.97 -8.89 12.53
CA GLY A 320 -15.28 -9.46 12.85
C GLY A 320 -15.29 -10.97 13.17
N GLY A 321 -14.23 -11.71 12.81
CA GLY A 321 -14.14 -13.18 12.95
C GLY A 321 -14.13 -13.93 11.62
#